data_AF-A0A4U0SKE9-F1
#
_entry.id   AF-A0A4U0SKE9-F1
#
_cell.length_a   1.000
_cell.length_b   1.000
_cell.length_c   1.000
_cell.angle_alpha   90.00
_cell.angle_beta   90.00
_cell.angle_gamma   90.00
#
_symmetry.space_group_name_H-M   'P 1'
#
loop_
_entity.id
_entity.type
_entity.pdbx_description
1 polymer ?
#
loop_
_entity_poly.entity_id
_entity_poly.type
_entity_poly.pdbx_seq_one_letter_code
_entity_poly.pdbx_strand_id
1 'polypeptide(L)' 'MEKVTPKQLEGGSFDTPQKGKLTTTDSGESCKVNDSSNVVCGNVQTSNATVYIVDTVLMRSSTGPRKQRERA' A
#
# COMPACT_ATOMS: atom_id res chain seq x y z
N MET A 1 -6.09 -12.85 10.29
CA MET A 1 -5.84 -11.57 9.59
C MET A 1 -6.19 -10.46 10.55
N GLU A 2 -5.26 -9.54 10.78
CA GLU A 2 -5.50 -8.37 11.61
C GLU A 2 -6.37 -7.37 10.84
N LYS A 3 -7.40 -6.82 11.50
CA LYS A 3 -8.22 -5.75 10.91
C LYS A 3 -7.50 -4.42 11.11
N VAL A 4 -7.21 -3.74 10.02
CA VAL A 4 -6.69 -2.37 10.04
C VAL A 4 -7.86 -1.40 10.14
N THR A 5 -7.90 -0.63 11.22
CA THR A 5 -8.87 0.46 11.42
C THR A 5 -8.44 1.72 10.67
N PRO A 6 -9.37 2.61 10.30
CA PRO A 6 -9.02 3.88 9.65
C PRO A 6 -7.97 4.69 10.42
N LYS A 7 -8.07 4.72 11.75
CA LYS A 7 -7.13 5.43 12.62
C LYS A 7 -5.69 4.90 12.52
N GLN A 8 -5.53 3.60 12.28
CA GLN A 8 -4.19 3.02 12.09
C GLN A 8 -3.55 3.45 10.76
N LEU A 9 -4.33 3.96 9.81
CA LEU A 9 -3.82 4.44 8.53
C LEU A 9 -3.25 5.87 8.62
N GLU A 10 -3.52 6.61 9.71
CA GLU A 10 -3.03 7.99 9.87
C GLU A 10 -1.50 8.08 9.98
N GLY A 11 -0.81 6.96 10.20
CA GLY A 11 0.64 6.90 10.33
C GLY A 11 1.16 5.47 10.50
N GLY A 12 0.69 4.56 9.64
CA GLY A 12 0.87 3.12 9.82
C GLY A 12 2.04 2.53 9.03
N SER A 13 2.50 1.36 9.48
CA SER A 13 3.41 0.50 8.72
C SER A 13 2.89 -0.94 8.77
N PHE A 14 2.68 -1.52 7.59
CA PHE A 14 2.00 -2.79 7.42
C PHE A 14 2.85 -3.75 6.59
N ASP A 15 2.93 -5.01 7.02
CA ASP A 15 3.57 -6.05 6.24
C ASP A 15 2.59 -6.57 5.18
N THR A 16 3.06 -6.61 3.94
CA THR A 16 2.29 -7.13 2.81
C THR A 16 2.43 -8.66 2.71
N PRO A 17 1.46 -9.38 2.11
CA PRO A 17 1.57 -10.84 1.90
C PRO A 17 2.82 -11.26 1.12
N GLN A 18 3.35 -10.35 0.32
CA GLN A 18 4.54 -10.54 -0.48
C GLN A 18 5.84 -10.11 0.26
N LYS A 19 5.74 -9.95 1.58
CA LYS A 19 6.84 -9.70 2.53
C LYS A 19 7.55 -8.34 2.38
N GLY A 20 6.94 -7.39 1.69
CA GLY A 20 7.38 -5.98 1.66
C GLY A 20 6.63 -5.15 2.71
N LYS A 21 7.18 -3.99 3.08
CA LYS A 21 6.49 -3.01 3.93
C LYS A 21 5.71 -2.00 3.10
N LEU A 22 4.54 -1.63 3.61
CA LEU A 22 3.68 -0.57 3.10
C LEU A 22 3.48 0.45 4.21
N THR A 23 3.79 1.72 3.94
CA THR A 23 3.62 2.81 4.91
C THR A 23 2.46 3.69 4.51
N THR A 24 1.78 4.25 5.50
CA THR A 24 0.76 5.28 5.28
C THR A 24 1.08 6.51 6.08
N THR A 25 0.78 7.67 5.51
CA THR A 25 0.98 8.98 6.13
C THR A 25 -0.29 9.80 5.96
N ASP A 26 -0.75 10.42 7.05
CA ASP A 26 -1.80 11.42 6.95
C ASP A 26 -1.19 12.78 6.58
N SER A 27 -1.57 13.31 5.42
CA SER A 27 -1.15 14.65 5.00
C SER A 27 -2.21 15.72 5.36
N GLY A 28 -3.19 15.41 6.21
CA GLY A 28 -4.23 16.34 6.66
C GLY A 28 -5.39 16.54 5.68
N GLU A 29 -5.12 16.44 4.37
CA GLU A 29 -6.14 16.49 3.31
C GLU A 29 -6.40 15.11 2.68
N SER A 30 -5.41 14.21 2.73
CA SER A 30 -5.54 12.83 2.24
C SER A 30 -4.51 11.92 2.89
N CYS A 31 -4.86 10.65 3.05
CA CYS A 31 -3.93 9.60 3.44
C CYS A 31 -3.12 9.17 2.21
N LYS A 32 -1.79 9.20 2.33
CA LYS A 32 -0.85 8.73 1.31
C LYS A 32 -0.33 7.35 1.65
N VAL A 33 -0.15 6.54 0.61
CA VAL A 33 0.46 5.22 0.68
C VAL A 33 1.82 5.27 0.01
N ASN A 34 2.87 4.84 0.73
CA ASN A 34 4.27 4.88 0.29
C ASN A 34 4.67 6.24 -0.32
N ASP A 35 4.19 7.33 0.28
CA ASP A 35 4.45 8.73 -0.09
C ASP A 35 4.12 9.11 -1.55
N SER A 36 3.46 8.23 -2.30
CA SER A 36 3.31 8.35 -3.77
C SER A 36 1.89 8.17 -4.28
N SER A 37 1.00 7.54 -3.52
CA SER A 37 -0.37 7.23 -3.96
C SER A 37 -1.38 7.72 -2.95
N ASN A 38 -2.39 8.47 -3.37
CA ASN A 38 -3.40 9.02 -2.46
C ASN A 38 -4.58 8.06 -2.34
N VAL A 39 -5.12 7.91 -1.13
CA VAL A 39 -6.40 7.24 -0.89
C VAL A 39 -7.53 8.17 -1.34
N VAL A 40 -8.27 7.76 -2.38
CA VAL A 40 -9.37 8.55 -2.97
C VAL A 40 -10.71 8.16 -2.34
N CYS A 41 -10.90 6.88 -2.07
CA CYS A 41 -12.09 6.37 -1.41
C CYS A 41 -11.66 5.25 -0.46
N GLY A 42 -12.00 5.39 0.81
CA GLY A 42 -11.57 4.47 1.86
C GLY A 42 -12.72 3.77 2.56
N ASN A 43 -12.36 2.78 3.38
CA ASN A 43 -13.27 2.11 4.31
C ASN A 43 -14.49 1.44 3.64
N VAL A 44 -14.32 0.93 2.41
CA VAL A 44 -15.37 0.18 1.71
C VAL A 44 -15.42 -1.23 2.29
N GLN A 45 -16.48 -1.53 3.04
CA GLN A 45 -16.65 -2.83 3.66
C GLN A 45 -17.11 -3.87 2.64
N THR A 46 -16.42 -5.01 2.63
CA THR A 46 -16.82 -6.21 1.89
C THR A 46 -17.02 -7.36 2.88
N SER A 47 -17.54 -8.49 2.42
CA SER A 47 -17.75 -9.67 3.29
C SER A 47 -16.45 -10.18 3.94
N ASN A 48 -15.30 -9.95 3.31
CA ASN A 48 -14.03 -10.56 3.71
C ASN A 48 -12.94 -9.55 4.11
N ALA A 49 -13.06 -8.29 3.70
CA ALA A 49 -12.02 -7.28 3.88
C ALA A 49 -12.58 -5.85 3.86
N THR A 50 -11.73 -4.91 4.25
CA THR A 50 -11.94 -3.48 4.01
C THR A 50 -11.10 -3.06 2.81
N VAL A 51 -11.73 -2.41 1.83
CA VAL A 51 -11.07 -1.94 0.60
C VAL A 51 -10.81 -0.44 0.68
N TYR A 52 -9.61 -0.05 0.25
CA TYR A 52 -9.19 1.33 0.05
C TYR A 52 -8.76 1.48 -1.42
N ILE A 53 -9.28 2.50 -2.08
CA ILE A 53 -9.05 2.82 -3.49
C ILE A 53 -8.03 3.94 -3.55
N VAL A 54 -7.02 3.76 -4.40
CA VAL A 54 -5.93 4.71 -4.57
C VAL A 54 -5.83 5.21 -6.01
N ASP A 55 -5.27 6.40 -6.21
CA ASP A 55 -5.15 7.04 -7.52
C ASP A 55 -3.99 6.49 -8.38
N THR A 56 -2.98 5.91 -7.75
CA THR A 56 -1.73 5.51 -8.41
C THR A 56 -1.41 4.05 -8.14
N VAL A 57 -0.99 3.32 -9.19
CA VAL A 57 -0.56 1.93 -9.09
C VAL A 57 0.69 1.83 -8.22
N LEU A 58 0.61 1.04 -7.14
CA LEU A 58 1.76 0.74 -6.29
C LEU A 58 2.68 -0.26 -6.99
N MET A 59 3.82 0.22 -7.44
CA MET A 59 4.88 -0.62 -7.95
C MET A 59 5.71 -1.18 -6.79
N ARG A 60 5.96 -2.48 -6.84
CA ARG A 60 6.96 -3.09 -5.95
C ARG A 60 8.31 -2.45 -6.24
N SER A 61 9.08 -2.09 -5.21
CA SER A 61 10.51 -1.87 -5.37
C SER A 61 11.18 -3.21 -5.67
N SER A 62 11.33 -3.55 -6.95
CA SER A 62 12.20 -4.63 -7.38
C SER A 62 13.65 -4.15 -7.30
N THR A 63 14.16 -3.98 -6.09
CA THR A 63 15.59 -3.78 -5.87
C THR A 63 16.16 -5.17 -5.55
N GLY A 64 16.96 -5.84 -6.38
CA GLY A 64 17.80 -5.32 -7.46
C GLY A 64 17.43 -5.71 -8.88
N PRO A 65 18.31 -5.35 -9.85
CA PRO A 65 18.08 -5.64 -11.25
C PRO A 65 18.01 -7.16 -11.39
N ARG A 66 16.89 -7.67 -11.90
CA ARG A 66 16.97 -8.92 -12.63
C ARG A 66 17.94 -8.61 -13.76
N LYS A 67 19.20 -9.07 -13.67
CA LYS A 67 19.96 -9.34 -14.88
C LYS A 67 19.03 -10.23 -15.69
N GLN A 68 18.33 -9.66 -16.68
CA GLN A 68 17.76 -10.45 -17.75
C GLN A 68 18.95 -11.29 -18.17
N ARG A 69 18.90 -12.59 -17.89
CA ARG A 69 19.92 -13.52 -18.34
C ARG A 69 19.78 -13.47 -19.85
N GLU A 70 20.54 -12.59 -20.48
CA GLU A 70 20.79 -12.62 -21.90
C GLU A 70 21.41 -13.99 -22.13
N ARG A 71 20.60 -14.88 -22.70
CA ARG A 71 21.02 -16.22 -23.06
C ARG A 71 22.06 -16.05 -24.15
N ALA A 72 23.33 -16.23 -23.80
CA ALA A 72 24.36 -16.61 -24.76
C ALA A 72 24.07 -18.03 -25.26
#